data_AF-A0A5N6SYR9-F1
#
_entry.id   AF-A0A5N6SYR9-F1
#
_cell.length_a   1.000
_cell.length_b   1.000
_cell.length_c   1.000
_cell.angle_alpha   90.00
_cell.angle_beta   90.00
_cell.angle_gamma   90.00
#
_symmetry.space_group_name_H-M   'P 1'
#
loop_
_entity.id
_entity.type
_entity.pdbx_description
1 polymer ?
#
loop_
_entity_poly.entity_id
_entity_poly.type
_entity_poly.pdbx_seq_one_letter_code
_entity_poly.pdbx_strand_id
1 'polypeptide(L)'
;MAALPDYFTITLGGSLITRKNIDPDEQQIHAEVGHTDPAIFTLNNDGLLESGDWYLGRFLVEDRSLLPKRVLWHKKGGEIDVGMIQKTTIEERNGELVIRNGGAVLAVIDEKICGDLMNENPVSVEIHEA
;
A
#
# COMPACT_ATOMS: atom_id res chain seq x y z
N MET A 1 17.22 -1.61 1.90
CA MET A 1 16.05 -1.89 1.04
C MET A 1 16.15 -3.32 0.57
N ALA A 2 15.04 -4.05 0.58
CA ALA A 2 15.01 -5.41 0.02
C ALA A 2 15.25 -5.37 -1.50
N ALA A 3 15.85 -6.41 -2.06
CA ALA A 3 15.91 -6.56 -3.52
C ALA A 3 14.51 -6.95 -4.02
N LEU A 4 13.90 -6.09 -4.84
CA LEU A 4 12.56 -6.29 -5.38
C LEU A 4 12.65 -6.63 -6.87
N PRO A 5 11.76 -7.50 -7.39
CA PRO A 5 11.57 -7.61 -8.84
C PRO A 5 11.13 -6.27 -9.44
N ASP A 6 11.31 -6.10 -10.76
CA ASP A 6 10.84 -4.90 -11.47
C ASP A 6 9.32 -4.77 -11.35
N TYR A 7 8.61 -5.89 -11.49
CA TYR A 7 7.15 -6.00 -11.36
C TYR A 7 6.82 -7.11 -10.36
N PHE A 8 5.95 -6.81 -9.41
CA PHE A 8 5.64 -7.75 -8.35
C PHE A 8 4.21 -7.60 -7.83
N THR A 9 3.71 -8.64 -7.19
CA THR A 9 2.49 -8.61 -6.39
C THR A 9 2.83 -8.61 -4.90
N ILE A 10 1.92 -8.13 -4.07
CA ILE A 10 2.10 -8.05 -2.62
C ILE A 10 0.96 -8.82 -1.94
N THR A 11 1.31 -9.67 -1.00
CA THR A 11 0.38 -10.37 -0.12
C THR A 11 0.55 -9.85 1.30
N LEU A 12 -0.55 -9.50 1.96
CA LEU A 12 -0.61 -9.07 3.36
C LEU A 12 -1.44 -10.09 4.14
N GLY A 13 -0.85 -10.76 5.14
CA GLY A 13 -1.54 -11.76 5.95
C GLY A 13 -2.12 -12.92 5.11
N GLY A 14 -1.41 -13.34 4.07
CA GLY A 14 -1.87 -14.37 3.12
C GLY A 14 -2.91 -13.90 2.09
N SER A 15 -3.33 -12.63 2.12
CA SER A 15 -4.30 -12.06 1.18
C SER A 15 -3.64 -11.07 0.22
N LEU A 16 -3.88 -11.26 -1.08
CA LEU A 16 -3.30 -10.44 -2.14
C LEU A 16 -3.86 -9.01 -2.10
N ILE A 17 -3.03 -7.99 -2.31
CA ILE A 17 -3.51 -6.62 -2.58
C ILE A 17 -4.09 -6.57 -3.99
N THR A 18 -5.27 -5.99 -4.12
CA THR A 18 -6.04 -6.04 -5.37
C THR A 18 -6.50 -4.67 -5.85
N ARG A 19 -6.80 -4.60 -7.16
CA ARG A 19 -7.27 -3.39 -7.84
C ARG A 19 -8.78 -3.43 -8.15
N LYS A 20 -9.51 -4.46 -7.70
CA LYS A 20 -10.92 -4.63 -8.07
C LYS A 20 -11.79 -3.51 -7.50
N ASN A 21 -12.80 -3.07 -8.26
CA ASN A 21 -13.79 -2.02 -7.92
C ASN A 21 -13.26 -0.59 -7.86
N ILE A 22 -12.18 -0.28 -8.58
CA ILE A 22 -11.82 1.11 -8.82
C ILE A 22 -12.84 1.73 -9.78
N ASP A 23 -13.73 2.56 -9.25
CA ASP A 23 -14.57 3.44 -10.07
C ASP A 23 -13.64 4.41 -10.83
N PRO A 24 -13.69 4.46 -12.17
CA PRO A 24 -12.85 5.36 -12.96
C PRO A 24 -13.06 6.84 -12.63
N ASP A 25 -14.19 7.22 -12.06
CA ASP A 25 -14.51 8.60 -11.70
C ASP A 25 -14.02 8.97 -10.29
N GLU A 26 -13.78 7.98 -9.42
CA GLU A 26 -13.20 8.23 -8.10
C GLU A 26 -11.73 8.69 -8.20
N GLN A 27 -11.35 9.61 -7.32
CA GLN A 27 -9.97 10.13 -7.25
C GLN A 27 -9.12 9.37 -6.22
N GLN A 28 -9.78 8.84 -5.18
CA GLN A 28 -9.16 8.10 -4.09
C GLN A 28 -10.08 6.97 -3.62
N ILE A 29 -9.55 5.74 -3.53
CA ILE A 29 -10.30 4.56 -3.08
C ILE A 29 -9.53 3.88 -1.95
N HIS A 30 -10.21 3.42 -0.90
CA HIS A 30 -9.55 2.65 0.17
C HIS A 30 -9.11 1.30 -0.38
N ALA A 31 -7.81 1.01 -0.30
CA ALA A 31 -7.25 -0.25 -0.76
C ALA A 31 -7.70 -1.46 0.10
N GLU A 32 -7.82 -2.59 -0.57
CA GLU A 32 -8.38 -3.83 -0.03
C GLU A 32 -7.55 -5.05 -0.45
N VAL A 33 -7.75 -6.14 0.28
CA VAL A 33 -7.20 -7.46 -0.07
C VAL A 33 -8.30 -8.46 -0.40
N GLY A 34 -7.94 -9.62 -0.96
CA GLY A 34 -8.84 -10.79 -1.04
C GLY A 34 -9.73 -10.88 -2.28
N HIS A 35 -9.55 -10.00 -3.26
CA HIS A 35 -10.27 -10.09 -4.55
C HIS A 35 -9.50 -10.90 -5.61
N THR A 36 -10.12 -11.10 -6.77
CA THR A 36 -9.61 -11.96 -7.84
C THR A 36 -8.58 -11.31 -8.77
N ASP A 37 -8.41 -9.99 -8.72
CA ASP A 37 -7.56 -9.23 -9.66
C ASP A 37 -6.34 -8.62 -8.94
N PRO A 38 -5.14 -9.22 -9.07
CA PRO A 38 -3.93 -8.75 -8.43
C PRO A 38 -3.57 -7.33 -8.84
N ALA A 39 -3.15 -6.50 -7.90
CA ALA A 39 -2.40 -5.30 -8.25
C ALA A 39 -0.96 -5.70 -8.61
N ILE A 40 -0.52 -5.37 -9.82
CA ILE A 40 0.88 -5.49 -10.25
C ILE A 40 1.58 -4.18 -9.91
N PHE A 41 2.60 -4.25 -9.07
CA PHE A 41 3.33 -3.12 -8.54
C PHE A 41 4.69 -2.93 -9.19
N THR A 42 5.07 -1.66 -9.31
CA THR A 42 6.47 -1.23 -9.34
C THR A 42 6.69 -0.33 -8.11
N LEU A 43 7.93 -0.28 -7.59
CA LEU A 43 8.33 0.71 -6.59
C LEU A 43 9.24 1.72 -7.28
N ASN A 44 8.77 2.95 -7.44
CA ASN A 44 9.56 3.97 -8.15
C ASN A 44 10.68 4.55 -7.26
N ASN A 45 11.58 5.33 -7.86
CA ASN A 45 12.73 5.93 -7.17
C ASN A 45 12.35 6.94 -6.07
N ASP A 46 11.12 7.45 -6.08
CA ASP A 46 10.61 8.35 -5.05
C ASP A 46 10.01 7.60 -3.85
N GLY A 47 9.96 6.26 -3.93
CA GLY A 47 9.41 5.37 -2.91
C GLY A 47 7.89 5.23 -3.00
N LEU A 48 7.29 5.47 -4.16
CA LEU A 48 5.85 5.29 -4.36
C LEU A 48 5.57 3.94 -5.01
N LEU A 49 4.58 3.22 -4.47
CA LEU A 49 4.06 2.02 -5.10
C LEU A 49 3.10 2.43 -6.22
N GLU A 50 3.35 1.95 -7.43
CA GLU A 50 2.53 2.23 -8.60
C GLU A 50 1.86 0.96 -9.12
N SER A 51 0.60 1.04 -9.55
CA SER A 51 -0.08 -0.03 -10.28
C SER A 51 -0.95 0.56 -11.38
N GLY A 52 -0.50 0.44 -12.63
CA GLY A 52 -1.12 1.09 -13.79
C GLY A 52 -1.30 2.60 -13.56
N ASP A 53 -2.55 3.07 -13.55
CA ASP A 53 -2.92 4.48 -13.41
C ASP A 53 -3.03 4.96 -11.96
N TRP A 54 -2.50 4.20 -10.99
CA TRP A 54 -2.69 4.48 -9.57
C TRP A 54 -1.40 4.44 -8.78
N TYR A 55 -1.34 5.27 -7.74
CA TYR A 55 -0.37 5.19 -6.65
C TYR A 55 -1.05 4.57 -5.43
N LEU A 56 -0.33 3.75 -4.66
CA LEU A 56 -0.80 3.24 -3.37
C LEU A 56 -0.05 3.90 -2.21
N GLY A 57 -0.79 4.50 -1.28
CA GLY A 57 -0.19 5.07 -0.08
C GLY A 57 -1.19 5.80 0.81
N ARG A 58 -0.74 6.20 2.00
CA ARG A 58 -1.48 7.10 2.89
C ARG A 58 -1.40 8.52 2.37
N PHE A 59 -2.40 9.31 2.76
CA PHE A 59 -2.40 10.74 2.50
C PHE A 59 -1.47 11.46 3.49
N LEU A 60 -0.82 12.53 3.07
CA LEU A 60 0.13 13.27 3.90
C LEU A 60 -0.57 13.99 5.06
N VAL A 61 -1.79 14.48 4.83
CA VAL A 61 -2.56 15.25 5.82
C VAL A 61 -3.69 14.39 6.38
N GLU A 62 -3.48 13.88 7.58
CA GLU A 62 -4.47 13.04 8.29
C GLU A 62 -4.84 13.68 9.63
N ASP A 63 -5.91 13.16 10.27
CA ASP A 63 -6.17 13.49 11.66
C ASP A 63 -4.99 13.08 12.57
N ARG A 64 -4.89 13.71 13.74
CA ARG A 64 -3.81 13.47 14.70
C ARG A 64 -4.06 12.29 15.66
N SER A 65 -5.06 11.44 15.39
CA SER A 65 -5.27 10.24 16.20
C SER A 65 -4.24 9.17 15.86
N LEU A 66 -4.05 8.22 16.77
CA LEU A 66 -3.20 7.04 16.54
C LEU A 66 -3.98 5.83 16.02
N LEU A 67 -5.26 6.01 15.69
CA LEU A 67 -6.06 4.95 15.05
C LEU A 67 -5.47 4.58 13.68
N PRO A 68 -5.68 3.33 13.22
CA PRO A 68 -5.24 2.88 11.91
C PRO A 68 -5.64 3.87 10.81
N LYS A 69 -4.68 4.16 9.93
CA LYS A 69 -4.81 5.17 8.89
C LYS A 69 -5.08 4.51 7.54
N ARG A 70 -5.99 5.05 6.75
CA ARG A 70 -6.38 4.44 5.47
C ARG A 70 -5.21 4.48 4.50
N VAL A 71 -4.94 3.34 3.87
CA VAL A 71 -4.10 3.28 2.68
C VAL A 71 -5.01 3.39 1.46
N LEU A 72 -4.73 4.34 0.60
CA LEU A 72 -5.59 4.69 -0.52
C LEU A 72 -4.88 4.41 -1.85
N TRP A 73 -5.66 3.98 -2.83
CA TRP A 73 -5.34 4.15 -4.23
C TRP A 73 -5.57 5.62 -4.61
N HIS A 74 -4.57 6.30 -5.16
CA HIS A 74 -4.66 7.68 -5.66
C HIS A 74 -4.47 7.68 -7.17
N LYS A 75 -5.37 8.32 -7.91
CA LYS A 75 -5.32 8.34 -9.38
C LYS A 75 -4.14 9.18 -9.88
N LYS A 76 -3.35 8.65 -10.80
CA LYS A 76 -2.28 9.38 -11.49
C LYS A 76 -2.87 10.54 -12.30
N GLY A 77 -2.33 11.74 -12.10
CA GLY A 77 -2.86 12.96 -12.73
C GLY A 77 -4.25 13.36 -12.23
N GLY A 78 -4.72 12.77 -11.12
CA GLY A 78 -5.96 13.17 -10.44
C GLY A 78 -5.78 14.43 -9.59
N GLU A 79 -6.76 14.69 -8.72
CA GLU A 79 -6.78 15.88 -7.86
C GLU A 79 -5.68 15.91 -6.78
N ILE A 80 -5.16 14.74 -6.41
CA ILE A 80 -4.15 14.59 -5.38
C ILE A 80 -2.77 14.67 -6.00
N ASP A 81 -2.03 15.71 -5.62
CA ASP A 81 -0.61 15.84 -5.99
C ASP A 81 0.22 14.69 -5.43
N VAL A 82 1.19 14.22 -6.22
CA VAL A 82 2.06 13.10 -5.86
C VAL A 82 2.86 13.36 -4.57
N GLY A 83 3.19 14.62 -4.28
CA GLY A 83 3.87 15.05 -3.04
C GLY A 83 3.00 14.94 -1.79
N MET A 84 1.69 14.72 -1.95
CA MET A 84 0.75 14.47 -0.84
C MET A 84 0.56 12.98 -0.53
N ILE A 85 1.27 12.09 -1.22
CA ILE A 85 1.23 10.65 -0.97
C ILE A 85 2.47 10.28 -0.13
N GLN A 86 2.24 9.63 1.02
CA GLN A 86 3.34 9.20 1.87
C GLN A 86 4.13 8.07 1.19
N LYS A 87 5.44 8.08 1.40
CA LYS A 87 6.38 7.14 0.77
C LYS A 87 6.34 5.77 1.43
N THR A 88 6.54 4.75 0.62
CA THR A 88 6.67 3.36 1.02
C THR A 88 8.14 2.98 1.18
N THR A 89 8.44 2.25 2.26
CA THR A 89 9.71 1.56 2.45
C THR A 89 9.47 0.06 2.60
N ILE A 90 10.33 -0.73 1.96
CA ILE A 90 10.31 -2.19 2.04
C ILE A 90 11.67 -2.66 2.54
N GLU A 91 11.67 -3.32 3.69
CA GLU A 91 12.85 -3.76 4.41
C GLU A 91 12.70 -5.23 4.83
N GLU A 92 13.81 -5.95 4.83
CA GLU A 92 13.90 -7.26 5.47
C GLU A 92 14.40 -7.06 6.90
N ARG A 93 13.69 -7.62 7.87
CA ARG A 93 14.05 -7.61 9.29
C ARG A 93 13.87 -9.01 9.85
N ASN A 94 14.96 -9.58 10.37
CA ASN A 94 14.97 -10.94 10.94
C ASN A 94 14.46 -12.03 9.97
N GLY A 95 14.68 -11.86 8.66
CA GLY A 95 14.21 -12.79 7.62
C GLY A 95 12.76 -12.57 7.19
N GLU A 96 12.08 -11.54 7.70
CA GLU A 96 10.71 -11.19 7.33
C GLU A 96 10.67 -9.84 6.60
N LEU A 97 9.85 -9.75 5.56
CA LEU A 97 9.59 -8.48 4.89
C LEU A 97 8.66 -7.61 5.73
N VAL A 98 8.97 -6.33 5.80
CA VAL A 98 8.13 -5.31 6.44
C VAL A 98 7.92 -4.18 5.43
N ILE A 99 6.65 -3.90 5.13
CA ILE A 99 6.26 -2.73 4.34
C ILE A 99 5.77 -1.65 5.29
N ARG A 100 6.33 -0.45 5.15
CA ARG A 100 5.86 0.75 5.84
C ARG A 100 5.43 1.80 4.84
N ASN A 101 4.34 2.50 5.14
CA ASN A 101 3.96 3.69 4.40
C ASN A 101 3.87 4.89 5.35
N GLY A 102 4.73 5.89 5.11
CA GLY A 102 4.98 7.01 6.02
C GLY A 102 5.25 6.58 7.46
N GLY A 103 6.10 5.56 7.61
CA GLY A 103 6.55 5.04 8.90
C GLY A 103 5.62 4.01 9.56
N ALA A 104 4.34 3.98 9.23
CA ALA A 104 3.37 3.00 9.75
C ALA A 104 3.56 1.65 9.07
N VAL A 105 3.49 0.54 9.81
CA VAL A 105 3.45 -0.81 9.17
C VAL A 105 2.11 -0.98 8.49
N LEU A 106 2.08 -1.68 7.35
CA LEU A 106 0.81 -2.07 6.76
C LEU A 106 0.15 -3.17 7.58
N ALA A 107 -1.17 -3.10 7.70
CA ALA A 107 -2.04 -4.04 8.38
C ALA A 107 -3.30 -4.27 7.54
N VAL A 108 -4.00 -5.37 7.82
CA VAL A 108 -5.31 -5.67 7.24
C VAL A 108 -6.33 -5.69 8.37
N ILE A 109 -7.36 -4.83 8.27
CA ILE A 109 -8.46 -4.73 9.24
C ILE A 109 -9.75 -4.76 8.43
N ASP A 110 -10.61 -5.74 8.66
CA ASP A 110 -11.86 -5.94 7.91
C ASP A 110 -11.65 -5.88 6.38
N GLU A 111 -10.65 -6.63 5.89
CA GLU A 111 -10.22 -6.68 4.47
C GLU A 111 -9.67 -5.35 3.90
N LYS A 112 -9.64 -4.29 4.70
CA LYS A 112 -9.07 -2.99 4.34
C LYS A 112 -7.61 -2.90 4.72
N ILE A 113 -6.82 -2.27 3.85
CA ILE A 113 -5.40 -2.01 4.11
C ILE A 113 -5.27 -0.71 4.89
N CYS A 114 -4.58 -0.77 6.01
CA CYS A 114 -4.35 0.38 6.88
C CYS A 114 -2.87 0.50 7.24
N GLY A 115 -2.40 1.72 7.50
CA GLY A 115 -1.18 1.96 8.24
C GLY A 115 -1.46 1.88 9.73
N ASP A 116 -0.90 0.88 10.40
CA ASP A 116 -0.95 0.75 11.85
C ASP A 116 0.17 1.58 12.48
N LEU A 117 -0.24 2.65 13.15
CA LEU A 117 0.64 3.60 13.85
C LEU A 117 1.12 3.06 15.20
N MET A 118 0.37 2.15 15.81
CA MET A 118 0.66 1.57 17.12
C MET A 118 1.38 0.23 17.02
N ASN A 119 1.40 -0.38 15.83
CA ASN A 119 2.02 -1.67 15.55
C ASN A 119 1.44 -2.80 16.42
N GLU A 120 0.12 -2.79 16.59
CA GLU A 120 -0.68 -3.76 17.33
C GLU A 120 -1.24 -4.87 16.43
N ASN A 121 -1.30 -4.64 15.11
CA ASN A 121 -1.88 -5.53 14.10
C ASN A 121 -0.88 -5.86 12.97
N PRO A 122 0.35 -6.32 13.28
CA PRO A 122 1.29 -6.69 12.23
C PRO A 122 0.75 -7.87 11.40
N VAL A 123 1.01 -7.83 10.10
CA VAL A 123 0.67 -8.92 9.17
C VAL A 123 1.92 -9.39 8.46
N SER A 124 1.96 -10.68 8.09
CA SER A 124 3.04 -11.19 7.24
C SER A 124 2.99 -10.49 5.88
N VAL A 125 4.18 -10.25 5.30
CA VAL A 125 4.32 -9.68 3.96
C VAL A 125 5.04 -10.68 3.09
N GLU A 126 4.47 -10.95 1.92
CA GLU A 126 5.14 -11.69 0.85
C GLU A 126 5.11 -10.88 -0.44
N ILE A 127 6.21 -10.96 -1.20
CA ILE A 127 6.37 -10.32 -2.50
C ILE A 127 6.68 -11.42 -3.52
N HIS A 128 5.92 -11.43 -4.61
CA HIS A 128 6.08 -12.41 -5.68
C HIS A 128 6.29 -11.68 -7.00
N GLU A 129 7.22 -12.17 -7.82
CA GLU A 129 7.38 -11.69 -9.21
C GLU A 129 6.07 -11.89 -9.98
N ALA A 130 5.67 -10.86 -10.74
CA ALA A 130 4.40 -10.80 -11.47
C ALA A 130 4.52 -11.25 -12.93
#